data_AF-A0A7X6Y636-F1
#
_entry.id   AF-A0A7X6Y636-F1
#
_cell.length_a   1.000
_cell.length_b   1.000
_cell.length_c   1.000
_cell.angle_alpha   90.00
_cell.angle_beta   90.00
_cell.angle_gamma   90.00
#
_symmetry.space_group_name_H-M   'P 1'
#
loop_
_entity.id
_entity.type
_entity.pdbx_description
1 polymer ?
#
loop_
_entity_poly.entity_id
_entity_poly.type
_entity_poly.pdbx_seq_one_letter_code
_entity_poly.pdbx_strand_id
1 'polypeptide(L)'
;MIPYIGAFLVADREGYVLETVERQEDMPLPVVKGLDFTGYQVGQVLNMEYTDNFNMLIILLNALTEEEKNDNFKLVDQIDIIDVSDTDNIRVFVDSRLVVNYGDLYDISYRIKMSKQIIQKNIDKNEKGILDFTKGDYPVFIPGY
;
A
#
# COMPACT_ATOMS: atom_id res chain seq x y z
N MET A 1 4.75 -4.55 -7.05
CA MET A 1 5.62 -5.75 -7.04
C MET A 1 5.18 -6.68 -5.92
N ILE A 2 5.28 -8.00 -6.08
CA ILE A 2 4.92 -9.00 -5.06
C ILE A 2 6.16 -9.86 -4.78
N PRO A 3 6.66 -9.95 -3.54
CA PRO A 3 7.85 -10.73 -3.23
C PRO A 3 7.57 -12.23 -3.36
N TYR A 4 8.45 -12.97 -4.04
CA TYR A 4 8.36 -14.41 -4.20
C TYR A 4 9.74 -15.04 -4.37
N ILE A 5 10.14 -15.89 -3.42
CA ILE A 5 11.38 -16.71 -3.39
C ILE A 5 12.56 -16.08 -4.17
N GLY A 6 13.23 -15.10 -3.56
CA GLY A 6 14.45 -14.50 -4.11
C GLY A 6 14.25 -13.55 -5.30
N ALA A 7 13.00 -13.28 -5.68
CA ALA A 7 12.65 -12.32 -6.72
C ALA A 7 11.39 -11.52 -6.35
N PHE A 8 11.02 -10.59 -7.21
CA PHE A 8 9.78 -9.83 -7.16
C PHE A 8 8.99 -10.04 -8.45
N LEU A 9 7.72 -10.36 -8.31
CA LEU A 9 6.77 -10.47 -9.41
C LEU A 9 6.21 -9.07 -9.71
N VAL A 10 6.30 -8.66 -10.97
CA VAL A 10 5.61 -7.48 -11.47
C VAL A 10 4.27 -7.95 -12.02
N ALA A 11 3.18 -7.47 -11.44
CA ALA A 11 1.83 -7.86 -11.83
C ALA A 11 0.96 -6.63 -12.10
N ASP A 12 -0.03 -6.79 -12.98
CA ASP A 12 -1.06 -5.77 -13.21
C ASP A 12 -2.17 -5.82 -12.14
N ARG A 13 -3.21 -4.99 -12.34
CA ARG A 13 -4.36 -4.89 -11.42
C ARG A 13 -5.29 -6.10 -11.45
N GLU A 14 -5.19 -6.94 -12.47
CA GLU A 14 -5.97 -8.19 -12.58
C GLU A 14 -5.18 -9.37 -12.00
N GLY A 15 -3.92 -9.15 -11.59
CA GLY A 15 -3.05 -10.16 -11.01
C GLY A 15 -2.27 -10.96 -12.05
N TYR A 16 -2.24 -10.54 -13.32
CA TYR A 16 -1.36 -11.15 -14.32
C TYR A 16 0.09 -10.81 -14.04
N VAL A 17 0.94 -11.82 -13.95
CA VAL A 17 2.39 -11.62 -13.82
C VAL A 17 2.97 -11.25 -15.18
N LEU A 18 3.52 -10.05 -15.29
CA LEU A 18 4.08 -9.51 -16.53
C LEU A 18 5.56 -9.87 -16.67
N GLU A 19 6.32 -9.80 -15.58
CA GLU A 19 7.74 -10.09 -15.54
C GLU A 19 8.21 -10.34 -14.10
N THR A 20 9.50 -10.66 -13.95
CA THR A 20 10.16 -10.82 -12.66
C THR A 20 11.43 -10.00 -12.60
N VAL A 21 11.67 -9.36 -11.45
CA VAL A 21 12.90 -8.63 -11.17
C VAL A 21 13.60 -9.20 -9.94
N GLU A 22 14.93 -9.22 -9.94
CA GLU A 22 15.71 -9.78 -8.82
C GLU A 22 15.79 -8.83 -7.63
N ARG A 23 15.82 -7.51 -7.89
CA ARG A 23 15.95 -6.49 -6.84
C ARG A 23 14.81 -5.50 -6.91
N GLN A 24 14.35 -5.07 -5.74
CA GLN A 24 13.30 -4.04 -5.63
C GLN A 24 13.70 -2.73 -6.31
N GLU A 25 14.99 -2.37 -6.26
CA GLU A 25 15.53 -1.14 -6.84
C GLU A 25 15.45 -1.09 -8.37
N ASP A 26 15.27 -2.25 -9.02
CA ASP A 26 15.21 -2.32 -10.49
C ASP A 26 13.88 -1.76 -11.04
N MET A 27 12.86 -1.56 -10.20
CA MET A 27 11.58 -0.98 -10.60
C MET A 27 10.97 -0.09 -9.50
N PRO A 28 10.59 1.17 -9.80
CA PRO A 28 10.05 2.11 -8.83
C PRO A 28 8.54 1.85 -8.58
N LEU A 29 8.20 0.64 -8.13
CA LEU A 29 6.85 0.26 -7.76
C LEU A 29 6.79 -0.13 -6.28
N PRO A 30 5.64 0.10 -5.61
CA PRO A 30 5.47 -0.37 -4.24
C PRO A 30 5.53 -1.90 -4.17
N VAL A 31 6.08 -2.41 -3.07
CA VAL A 31 6.06 -3.83 -2.74
C VAL A 31 4.77 -4.15 -1.99
N VAL A 32 4.01 -5.11 -2.48
CA VAL A 32 2.79 -5.60 -1.86
C VAL A 32 3.10 -6.85 -1.05
N LYS A 33 2.77 -6.85 0.23
CA LYS A 33 2.93 -7.97 1.16
C LYS A 33 1.57 -8.51 1.60
N GLY A 34 1.54 -9.76 2.02
CA GLY A 34 0.32 -10.39 2.55
C GLY A 34 -0.61 -11.00 1.49
N LEU A 35 -0.11 -11.20 0.27
CA LEU A 35 -0.80 -12.02 -0.74
C LEU A 35 -0.27 -13.45 -0.66
N ASP A 36 -1.18 -14.41 -0.59
CA ASP A 36 -0.87 -15.83 -0.53
C ASP A 36 -1.30 -16.54 -1.82
N PHE A 37 -0.35 -17.22 -2.45
CA PHE A 37 -0.52 -17.95 -3.70
C PHE A 37 0.52 -19.07 -3.78
N THR A 38 0.19 -20.14 -4.50
CA THR A 38 1.00 -21.38 -4.51
C THR A 38 2.12 -21.40 -5.55
N GLY A 39 2.09 -20.45 -6.49
CA GLY A 39 3.10 -20.34 -7.53
C GLY A 39 2.71 -19.29 -8.56
N TYR A 40 3.60 -19.08 -9.53
CA TYR A 40 3.38 -18.12 -10.60
C TYR A 40 3.90 -18.64 -11.94
N GLN A 41 3.33 -18.09 -13.01
CA GLN A 41 3.85 -18.20 -14.36
C GLN A 41 3.72 -16.84 -15.04
N VAL A 42 4.79 -16.37 -15.69
CA VAL A 42 4.75 -15.13 -16.48
C VAL A 42 3.72 -15.26 -17.61
N GLY A 43 2.88 -14.24 -17.78
CA GLY A 43 1.75 -14.21 -18.70
C GLY A 43 0.46 -14.82 -18.15
N GLN A 44 0.45 -15.27 -16.89
CA GLN A 44 -0.74 -15.85 -16.25
C GLN A 44 -1.14 -15.09 -14.99
N VAL A 45 -2.42 -15.19 -14.65
CA VAL A 45 -2.97 -14.68 -13.39
C VAL A 45 -2.48 -15.50 -12.22
N LEU A 46 -2.12 -14.83 -11.12
CA LEU A 46 -1.81 -15.49 -9.86
C LEU A 46 -3.04 -16.21 -9.31
N ASN A 47 -2.88 -17.50 -8.98
CA ASN A 47 -3.91 -18.26 -8.28
C ASN A 47 -3.84 -17.94 -6.78
N MET A 48 -4.58 -16.93 -6.35
CA MET A 48 -4.57 -16.45 -4.97
C MET A 48 -5.50 -17.31 -4.11
N GLU A 49 -4.96 -17.86 -3.02
CA GLU A 49 -5.73 -18.72 -2.10
C GLU A 49 -6.71 -17.92 -1.24
N TYR A 50 -6.36 -16.67 -0.92
CA TYR A 50 -7.17 -15.76 -0.13
C TYR A 50 -7.50 -14.50 -0.94
N THR A 51 -8.72 -14.46 -1.47
CA THR A 51 -9.18 -13.35 -2.32
C THR A 51 -9.37 -12.05 -1.56
N ASP A 52 -9.61 -12.09 -0.25
CA ASP A 52 -9.96 -10.90 0.53
C ASP A 52 -8.80 -9.90 0.60
N ASN A 53 -7.57 -10.37 0.84
CA ASN A 53 -6.38 -9.51 0.87
C ASN A 53 -6.14 -8.83 -0.49
N PHE A 54 -6.35 -9.58 -1.59
CA PHE A 54 -6.26 -9.02 -2.94
C PHE A 54 -7.39 -8.01 -3.20
N ASN A 55 -8.61 -8.32 -2.79
CA ASN A 55 -9.74 -7.39 -2.92
C ASN A 55 -9.47 -6.08 -2.16
N MET A 56 -8.94 -6.16 -0.93
CA MET A 56 -8.53 -4.98 -0.15
C MET A 56 -7.45 -4.16 -0.86
N LEU A 57 -6.45 -4.83 -1.44
CA LEU A 57 -5.43 -4.17 -2.26
C LEU A 57 -6.07 -3.40 -3.43
N ILE A 58 -6.97 -4.04 -4.18
CA ILE A 58 -7.63 -3.40 -5.33
C ILE A 58 -8.50 -2.21 -4.89
N ILE A 59 -9.23 -2.34 -3.78
CA ILE A 59 -10.03 -1.24 -3.20
C ILE A 59 -9.11 -0.06 -2.86
N LEU A 60 -8.01 -0.30 -2.15
CA LEU A 60 -7.05 0.75 -1.78
C LEU A 60 -6.43 1.42 -3.01
N LEU A 61 -5.96 0.63 -3.99
CA LEU A 61 -5.34 1.17 -5.21
C LEU A 61 -6.33 2.00 -6.03
N ASN A 62 -7.59 1.58 -6.12
CA ASN A 62 -8.64 2.34 -6.81
C ASN A 62 -8.95 3.64 -6.07
N ALA A 63 -9.06 3.61 -4.74
CA ALA A 63 -9.27 4.80 -3.93
C ALA A 63 -8.11 5.81 -4.08
N LEU A 64 -6.86 5.34 -4.00
CA LEU A 64 -5.68 6.18 -4.26
C LEU A 64 -5.72 6.77 -5.68
N THR A 65 -6.06 5.97 -6.69
CA THR A 65 -6.10 6.45 -8.08
C THR A 65 -7.14 7.55 -8.26
N GLU A 66 -8.34 7.35 -7.69
CA GLU A 66 -9.45 8.29 -7.85
C GLU A 66 -9.22 9.58 -7.08
N GLU A 67 -8.81 9.49 -5.81
CA GLU A 67 -8.60 10.66 -4.96
C GLU A 67 -7.43 11.54 -5.41
N GLU A 68 -6.46 10.96 -6.13
CA GLU A 68 -5.23 11.66 -6.51
C GLU A 68 -5.18 12.08 -7.98
N LYS A 69 -6.26 11.82 -8.73
CA LYS A 69 -6.35 12.08 -10.17
C LYS A 69 -6.03 13.53 -10.55
N ASN A 70 -6.44 14.49 -9.73
CA ASN A 70 -6.29 15.92 -9.97
C ASN A 70 -5.34 16.60 -8.97
N ASP A 71 -4.61 15.83 -8.18
CA ASP A 71 -3.77 16.36 -7.12
C ASP A 71 -2.33 16.56 -7.58
N ASN A 72 -1.74 17.69 -7.20
CA ASN A 72 -0.31 17.98 -7.45
C ASN A 72 0.62 17.12 -6.58
N PHE A 73 0.12 16.60 -5.46
CA PHE A 73 0.82 15.68 -4.59
C PHE A 73 0.07 14.36 -4.58
N LYS A 74 0.78 13.28 -4.87
CA LYS A 74 0.23 11.93 -4.88
C LYS A 74 0.97 11.10 -3.85
N LEU A 75 0.23 10.61 -2.87
CA LEU A 75 0.71 9.69 -1.87
C LEU A 75 1.20 8.40 -2.53
N VAL A 76 0.54 7.92 -3.60
CA VAL A 76 0.94 6.69 -4.31
C VAL A 76 2.38 6.72 -4.78
N ASP A 77 2.90 7.91 -5.15
CA ASP A 77 4.28 8.10 -5.62
C ASP A 77 5.31 8.02 -4.49
N GLN A 78 4.87 8.02 -3.23
CA GLN A 78 5.72 7.93 -2.03
C GLN A 78 5.60 6.59 -1.30
N ILE A 79 4.78 5.66 -1.80
CA ILE A 79 4.56 4.37 -1.14
C ILE A 79 5.71 3.42 -1.45
N ASP A 80 6.37 2.94 -0.40
CA ASP A 80 7.38 1.88 -0.50
C ASP A 80 6.73 0.49 -0.44
N ILE A 81 5.78 0.32 0.51
CA ILE A 81 5.17 -0.97 0.82
C ILE A 81 3.68 -0.80 1.06
N ILE A 82 2.88 -1.70 0.50
CA ILE A 82 1.48 -1.92 0.86
C ILE A 82 1.39 -3.29 1.53
N ASP A 83 0.96 -3.32 2.79
CA ASP A 83 0.80 -4.54 3.55
C ASP A 83 -0.69 -4.83 3.76
N VAL A 84 -1.16 -5.91 3.13
CA VAL A 84 -2.53 -6.41 3.21
C VAL A 84 -2.64 -7.73 3.97
N SER A 85 -1.61 -8.09 4.75
CA SER A 85 -1.58 -9.35 5.51
C SER A 85 -2.62 -9.44 6.64
N ASP A 86 -3.13 -8.30 7.08
CA ASP A 86 -4.17 -8.15 8.09
C ASP A 86 -5.28 -7.26 7.55
N THR A 87 -6.43 -7.84 7.23
CA THR A 87 -7.56 -7.12 6.62
C THR A 87 -8.18 -6.07 7.53
N ASP A 88 -7.96 -6.16 8.84
CA ASP A 88 -8.40 -5.15 9.81
C ASP A 88 -7.36 -4.02 9.98
N ASN A 89 -6.16 -4.18 9.41
CA ASN A 89 -5.06 -3.24 9.49
C ASN A 89 -4.28 -3.16 8.17
N ILE A 90 -4.93 -2.67 7.12
CA ILE A 90 -4.24 -2.38 5.86
C ILE A 90 -3.26 -1.22 6.07
N ARG A 91 -1.97 -1.49 5.88
CA ARG A 91 -0.89 -0.53 6.17
C ARG A 91 -0.14 -0.13 4.92
N VAL A 92 0.22 1.14 4.86
CA VAL A 92 1.02 1.72 3.78
C VAL A 92 2.27 2.35 4.39
N PHE A 93 3.44 1.97 3.89
CA PHE A 93 4.72 2.53 4.30
C PHE A 93 5.12 3.61 3.30
N VAL A 94 5.43 4.80 3.82
CA VAL A 94 5.61 6.01 3.02
C VAL A 94 6.98 6.62 3.30
N ASP A 95 7.75 6.84 2.25
CA ASP A 95 9.06 7.52 2.24
C ASP A 95 10.01 7.02 3.35
N SER A 96 9.99 5.70 3.62
CA SER A 96 10.79 5.00 4.63
C SER A 96 10.70 5.54 6.07
N ARG A 97 9.73 6.43 6.34
CA ARG A 97 9.60 7.15 7.61
C ARG A 97 8.27 6.92 8.29
N LEU A 98 7.19 6.82 7.51
CA LEU A 98 5.84 6.81 8.03
C LEU A 98 5.15 5.49 7.72
N VAL A 99 4.31 5.05 8.65
CA VAL A 99 3.32 4.00 8.42
C VAL A 99 1.94 4.62 8.53
N VAL A 100 1.12 4.49 7.50
CA VAL A 100 -0.30 4.87 7.57
C VAL A 100 -1.10 3.58 7.74
N ASN A 101 -1.77 3.43 8.88
CA ASN A 101 -2.70 2.33 9.13
C ASN A 101 -4.11 2.78 8.75
N TYR A 102 -4.60 2.31 7.61
CA TYR A 102 -5.94 2.59 7.12
C TYR A 102 -7.01 1.67 7.68
N GLY A 103 -6.65 0.71 8.53
CA GLY A 103 -7.61 -0.24 9.09
C GLY A 103 -8.24 -1.12 8.03
N ASP A 104 -9.53 -1.37 8.18
CA ASP A 104 -10.42 -2.13 7.29
C ASP A 104 -10.82 -1.43 5.97
N LEU A 105 -10.19 -0.31 5.64
CA LEU A 105 -10.54 0.56 4.50
C LEU A 105 -11.94 1.19 4.57
N TYR A 106 -12.62 1.16 5.72
CA TYR A 106 -13.85 1.94 5.91
C TYR A 106 -13.56 3.44 5.69
N ASP A 107 -14.42 4.11 4.91
CA ASP A 107 -14.27 5.53 4.57
C ASP A 107 -12.89 5.91 3.99
N ILE A 108 -12.31 5.01 3.18
CA ILE A 108 -10.94 5.16 2.65
C ILE A 108 -10.71 6.47 1.89
N SER A 109 -11.72 7.00 1.19
CA SER A 109 -11.63 8.30 0.50
C SER A 109 -11.28 9.44 1.48
N TYR A 110 -12.00 9.52 2.60
CA TYR A 110 -11.71 10.48 3.65
C TYR A 110 -10.34 10.23 4.27
N ARG A 111 -10.03 8.96 4.59
CA ARG A 111 -8.75 8.61 5.23
C ARG A 111 -7.55 8.98 4.35
N ILE A 112 -7.61 8.77 3.04
CA ILE A 112 -6.58 9.19 2.08
C ILE A 112 -6.45 10.71 2.02
N LYS A 113 -7.57 11.45 1.90
CA LYS A 113 -7.53 12.92 1.90
C LYS A 113 -6.90 13.47 3.17
N MET A 114 -7.29 12.91 4.32
CA MET A 114 -6.79 13.34 5.62
C MET A 114 -5.30 12.99 5.81
N SER A 115 -4.88 11.78 5.42
CA SER A 115 -3.48 11.37 5.51
C SER A 115 -2.57 12.29 4.71
N LYS A 116 -2.96 12.65 3.48
CA LYS A 116 -2.22 13.60 2.65
C LYS A 116 -2.08 14.96 3.31
N GLN A 117 -3.18 15.51 3.82
CA GLN A 117 -3.15 16.81 4.49
C GLN A 117 -2.21 16.80 5.71
N ILE A 118 -2.30 15.77 6.55
CA ILE A 118 -1.47 15.62 7.75
C ILE A 118 0.00 15.47 7.37
N ILE A 119 0.32 14.56 6.43
CA ILE A 119 1.70 14.30 6.00
C ILE A 119 2.34 15.57 5.42
N GLN A 120 1.59 16.36 4.63
CA GLN A 120 2.14 17.56 4.00
C GLN A 120 2.26 18.76 4.92
N LYS A 121 1.35 18.91 5.90
CA LYS A 121 1.22 20.15 6.67
C LYS A 121 1.62 20.02 8.14
N ASN A 122 1.59 18.81 8.69
CA ASN A 122 1.66 18.60 10.14
C ASN A 122 2.82 17.70 10.57
N ILE A 123 3.35 16.86 9.68
CA ILE A 123 4.48 15.97 9.98
C ILE A 123 5.77 16.56 9.39
N ASP A 124 6.82 16.68 10.20
CA ASP A 124 8.12 17.15 9.70
C ASP A 124 8.75 16.12 8.75
N LYS A 125 9.54 16.59 7.78
CA LYS A 125 10.22 15.72 6.81
C LYS A 125 11.20 14.72 7.44
N ASN A 126 11.65 14.94 8.67
CA ASN A 126 12.53 14.01 9.38
C ASN A 126 11.78 13.20 10.45
N GLU A 127 10.50 13.51 10.69
CA GLU A 127 9.69 12.81 11.65
C GLU A 127 9.31 11.43 11.12
N LYS A 128 9.29 10.46 12.04
CA LYS A 128 8.94 9.07 11.80
C LYS A 128 7.81 8.70 12.72
N GLY A 129 7.00 7.72 12.31
CA GLY A 129 5.93 7.24 13.16
C GLY A 129 4.78 6.61 12.41
N ILE A 130 3.67 6.45 13.13
CA ILE A 130 2.48 5.79 12.63
C ILE A 130 1.33 6.79 12.64
N LEU A 131 0.72 7.02 11.48
CA LEU A 131 -0.58 7.68 11.37
C LEU A 131 -1.67 6.61 11.37
N ASP A 132 -2.38 6.48 12.48
CA ASP A 132 -3.31 5.37 12.73
C ASP A 132 -4.77 5.83 12.73
N PHE A 133 -5.56 5.33 11.76
CA PHE A 133 -6.99 5.61 11.63
C PHE A 133 -7.89 4.62 12.39
N THR A 134 -7.31 3.68 13.14
CA THR A 134 -8.06 2.64 13.88
C THR A 134 -8.32 2.99 15.34
N LYS A 135 -7.81 4.13 15.82
CA LYS A 135 -7.87 4.53 17.25
C LYS A 135 -9.15 5.26 17.66
N GLY A 136 -10.07 5.51 16.74
CA GLY A 136 -11.35 6.19 16.97
C GLY A 136 -11.81 6.96 15.75
N ASP A 137 -12.62 8.00 15.96
CA ASP A 137 -13.19 8.81 14.88
C ASP A 137 -12.15 9.71 14.17
N TYR A 138 -11.02 9.97 14.84
CA TYR A 138 -9.94 10.82 14.33
C TYR A 138 -8.63 10.04 14.26
N PRO A 139 -7.78 10.30 13.26
CA PRO A 139 -6.47 9.66 13.18
C PRO A 139 -5.57 10.12 14.34
N VAL A 140 -4.78 9.19 14.85
CA VAL A 140 -3.77 9.46 15.87
C VAL A 140 -2.39 9.30 15.25
N PHE A 141 -1.54 10.32 15.37
CA PHE A 141 -0.14 10.19 15.03
C PHE A 141 0.65 9.74 16.27
N ILE A 142 1.40 8.65 16.13
CA ILE A 142 2.27 8.07 17.16
C ILE A 142 3.71 8.22 16.68
N PRO A 143 4.48 9.19 17.22
CA PRO A 143 5.88 9.36 16.86
C PRO A 143 6.69 8.08 17.15
N GLY A 144 7.51 7.69 16.19
CA GLY A 144 8.49 6.62 16.30
C GLY A 144 9.91 7.17 16.46
N TYR A 145 10.84 6.32 16.89
CA TYR A 145 12.27 6.64 17.03
C TYR A 145 13.06 6.27 15.76
#